data_AF-V4TDS6-F1
#
_entry.id   AF-V4TDS6-F1
#
_cell.length_a   1.000
_cell.length_b   1.000
_cell.length_c   1.000
_cell.angle_alpha   90.00
_cell.angle_beta   90.00
_cell.angle_gamma   90.00
#
_symmetry.space_group_name_H-M   'P 1'
#
loop_
_entity.id
_entity.type
_entity.pdbx_description
1 polymer ?
#
loop_
_entity_poly.entity_id
_entity_poly.type
_entity_poly.pdbx_seq_one_letter_code
_entity_poly.pdbx_strand_id
1 'polypeptide(L)'
;MDADTNNDDQIDIGINSSSSSKLVLYSYWQSSCSWRVRFALKLKGLIYEYKAVDLSKGEQFSPEFEELNPLHFVPVLVDGDVVVSDSYAILLYLEEKYPQRALLPAADPQQRALNLQAASIISSSMQPLHMLSLLKYIEDKFGPDERLLWVQTHIEKGFLALEKLLIDFAAKYATGEDVYMVI
;
A
#
# COMPACT_ATOMS: atom_id res chain seq x y z
N MET A 1 -3.98 -8.78 -65.45
CA MET A 1 -4.18 -10.20 -65.15
C MET A 1 -3.35 -10.48 -63.90
N ASP A 2 -3.69 -9.86 -62.77
CA ASP A 2 -4.87 -10.16 -61.91
C ASP A 2 -4.75 -11.60 -61.41
N ALA A 3 -4.87 -11.97 -60.14
CA ALA A 3 -5.05 -11.32 -58.84
C ALA A 3 -4.74 -12.44 -57.80
N ASP A 4 -5.10 -12.21 -56.53
CA ASP A 4 -5.20 -13.15 -55.39
C ASP A 4 -3.98 -13.18 -54.44
N THR A 5 -3.92 -12.32 -53.41
CA THR A 5 -4.63 -12.32 -52.10
C THR A 5 -4.26 -13.47 -51.17
N ASN A 6 -3.68 -13.11 -50.02
CA ASN A 6 -3.74 -13.71 -48.67
C ASN A 6 -2.70 -12.91 -47.85
N ASN A 7 -2.98 -11.87 -47.08
CA ASN A 7 -4.00 -11.62 -46.05
C ASN A 7 -4.12 -12.74 -45.02
N ASP A 8 -3.12 -12.83 -44.14
CA ASP A 8 -3.26 -13.42 -42.82
C ASP A 8 -2.91 -12.34 -41.77
N ASP A 9 -3.96 -11.66 -41.37
CA ASP A 9 -4.26 -11.00 -40.10
C ASP A 9 -3.15 -11.01 -39.05
N GLN A 10 -2.35 -9.94 -39.07
CA GLN A 10 -1.65 -9.48 -37.89
C GLN A 10 -2.72 -8.90 -36.94
N ILE A 11 -3.13 -9.70 -35.96
CA ILE A 11 -4.02 -9.28 -34.88
C ILE A 11 -3.28 -8.18 -34.12
N ASP A 12 -3.58 -6.93 -34.46
CA ASP A 12 -3.22 -5.75 -33.71
C ASP A 12 -4.05 -5.79 -32.42
N ILE A 13 -3.48 -6.41 -31.38
CA ILE A 13 -4.01 -6.35 -30.03
C ILE A 13 -3.74 -4.94 -29.55
N GLY A 14 -4.62 -4.02 -29.95
CA GLY A 14 -4.61 -2.62 -29.55
C GLY A 14 -4.63 -2.50 -28.03
N ILE A 15 -3.44 -2.46 -27.45
CA ILE A 15 -3.23 -1.84 -26.14
C ILE A 15 -3.44 -0.37 -26.41
N ASN A 16 -4.67 0.10 -26.21
CA ASN A 16 -5.00 1.51 -26.13
C ASN A 16 -4.04 2.15 -25.12
N SER A 17 -2.97 2.77 -25.60
CA SER A 17 -2.05 3.56 -24.80
C SER A 17 -2.75 4.87 -24.45
N SER A 18 -3.73 4.80 -23.54
CA SER A 18 -4.02 5.95 -22.69
C SER A 18 -2.70 6.28 -22.01
N SER A 19 -2.20 7.50 -22.15
CA SER A 19 -0.91 7.94 -21.62
C SER A 19 -0.68 7.36 -20.22
N SER A 20 0.12 6.30 -20.12
CA SER A 20 0.43 5.66 -18.85
C SER A 20 1.30 6.66 -18.10
N SER A 21 0.69 7.43 -17.22
CA SER A 21 1.41 8.33 -16.33
C SER A 21 2.43 7.48 -15.57
N LYS A 22 3.69 7.91 -15.59
CA LYS A 22 4.79 7.14 -15.05
C LYS A 22 4.61 6.99 -13.54
N LEU A 23 4.19 5.81 -13.09
CA LEU A 23 4.09 5.47 -11.68
C LEU A 23 5.49 5.30 -11.09
N VAL A 24 5.76 6.01 -10.00
CA VAL A 24 7.01 5.91 -9.24
C VAL A 24 6.67 5.72 -7.76
N LEU A 25 7.21 4.68 -7.15
CA LEU A 25 7.05 4.41 -5.72
C LEU A 25 8.38 4.65 -4.99
N TYR A 26 8.42 5.69 -4.17
CA TYR A 26 9.48 5.89 -3.19
C TYR A 26 9.24 4.97 -2.00
N SER A 27 10.18 4.08 -1.73
CA SER A 27 9.99 2.95 -0.82
C SER A 27 11.25 2.59 -0.06
N TYR A 28 11.05 2.08 1.16
CA TYR A 28 12.08 1.40 1.93
C TYR A 28 11.74 -0.08 2.07
N TRP A 29 12.75 -0.95 1.89
CA TRP A 29 12.53 -2.39 1.75
C TRP A 29 11.93 -3.05 3.01
N GLN A 30 12.24 -2.57 4.22
CA GLN A 30 11.68 -3.06 5.49
C GLN A 30 10.40 -2.32 5.93
N SER A 31 9.96 -1.28 5.21
CA SER A 31 8.77 -0.52 5.62
C SER A 31 7.51 -1.33 5.37
N SER A 32 6.73 -1.61 6.43
CA SER A 32 5.42 -2.26 6.34
C SER A 32 4.44 -1.43 5.52
N CYS A 33 4.42 -0.10 5.71
CA CYS A 33 3.62 0.82 4.90
C CYS A 33 3.99 0.73 3.41
N SER A 34 5.28 0.61 3.09
CA SER A 34 5.74 0.41 1.71
C SER A 34 5.34 -0.97 1.15
N TRP A 35 5.36 -2.02 1.97
CA TRP A 35 4.88 -3.34 1.58
C TRP A 35 3.42 -3.32 1.13
N ARG A 36 2.53 -2.64 1.84
CA ARG A 36 1.11 -2.52 1.47
C ARG A 36 0.94 -1.99 0.05
N VAL A 37 1.62 -0.89 -0.29
CA VAL A 37 1.52 -0.26 -1.62
C VAL A 37 2.15 -1.14 -2.70
N ARG A 38 3.30 -1.78 -2.43
CA ARG A 38 3.91 -2.74 -3.38
C ARG A 38 2.97 -3.90 -3.70
N PHE A 39 2.32 -4.47 -2.68
CA PHE A 39 1.35 -5.54 -2.88
C PHE A 39 0.16 -5.06 -3.70
N ALA A 40 -0.39 -3.90 -3.39
CA ALA A 40 -1.51 -3.34 -4.15
C ALA A 40 -1.15 -3.11 -5.62
N LEU A 41 -0.02 -2.45 -5.91
CA LEU A 41 0.45 -2.26 -7.28
C LEU A 41 0.61 -3.60 -8.02
N LYS A 42 1.18 -4.61 -7.34
CA LYS A 42 1.38 -5.96 -7.91
C LYS A 42 0.06 -6.67 -8.19
N LEU A 43 -0.87 -6.68 -7.24
CA LEU A 43 -2.18 -7.33 -7.37
C LEU A 43 -3.01 -6.68 -8.47
N LYS A 44 -2.96 -5.34 -8.57
CA LYS A 44 -3.61 -4.57 -9.64
C LYS A 44 -2.92 -4.70 -10.99
N GLY A 45 -1.70 -5.24 -11.03
CA GLY A 45 -0.93 -5.44 -12.25
C GLY A 45 -0.33 -4.16 -12.81
N LEU A 46 -0.13 -3.14 -11.98
CA LEU A 46 0.41 -1.86 -12.36
C LEU A 46 1.95 -1.92 -12.41
N ILE A 47 2.52 -1.48 -13.53
CA ILE A 47 3.97 -1.34 -13.70
C ILE A 47 4.39 0.01 -13.11
N TYR A 48 5.44 0.01 -12.30
CA TYR A 48 5.94 1.20 -11.64
C TYR A 48 7.47 1.16 -11.51
N GLU A 49 8.09 2.34 -11.41
CA GLU A 49 9.48 2.50 -11.05
C GLU A 49 9.63 2.43 -9.52
N TYR A 50 10.49 1.55 -9.02
CA TYR A 50 10.86 1.50 -7.61
C TYR A 50 12.02 2.45 -7.34
N LYS A 51 11.80 3.46 -6.50
CA LYS A 51 12.87 4.32 -5.98
C LYS A 51 13.15 3.99 -4.52
N ALA A 52 14.35 3.45 -4.28
CA ALA A 52 14.79 3.15 -2.93
C ALA A 52 15.05 4.45 -2.15
N VAL A 53 14.63 4.50 -0.89
CA VAL A 53 14.97 5.54 0.09
C VAL A 53 15.58 4.85 1.29
N ASP A 54 16.88 5.05 1.51
CA ASP A 54 17.63 4.42 2.59
C ASP A 54 17.42 5.15 3.93
N LEU A 55 16.48 4.63 4.72
CA LEU A 55 16.15 5.22 6.03
C LEU A 55 17.30 5.13 7.03
N SER A 56 18.25 4.21 6.83
CA SER A 56 19.42 4.07 7.71
C SER A 56 20.43 5.20 7.51
N LYS A 57 20.46 5.78 6.31
CA LYS A 57 21.28 6.95 5.95
C LYS A 57 20.55 8.27 6.12
N GLY A 58 19.26 8.24 6.45
CA GLY A 58 18.46 9.45 6.62
C GLY A 58 18.06 10.11 5.29
N GLU A 59 18.02 9.37 4.18
CA GLU A 59 17.68 9.93 2.85
C GLU A 59 16.29 10.56 2.80
N GLN A 60 15.37 10.16 3.67
CA GLN A 60 14.05 10.76 3.84
C GLN A 60 14.09 12.23 4.33
N PHE A 61 15.22 12.68 4.89
CA PHE A 61 15.43 14.06 5.33
C PHE A 61 16.13 14.93 4.29
N SER A 62 16.36 14.41 3.08
CA SER A 62 16.88 15.21 1.97
C SER A 62 15.86 16.27 1.54
N PRO A 63 16.29 17.46 1.08
CA PRO A 63 15.40 18.48 0.53
C PRO A 63 14.51 17.94 -0.60
N GLU A 64 15.07 17.08 -1.45
CA GLU A 64 14.35 16.46 -2.57
C GLU A 64 13.23 15.53 -2.11
N PHE A 65 13.39 14.85 -0.97
CA PHE A 65 12.33 14.01 -0.40
C PHE A 65 11.32 14.85 0.40
N GLU A 66 11.75 15.92 1.05
CA GLU A 66 10.88 16.85 1.78
C GLU A 66 9.85 17.50 0.85
N GLU A 67 10.25 17.85 -0.39
CA GLU A 67 9.34 18.33 -1.43
C GLU A 67 8.23 17.34 -1.78
N LEU A 68 8.49 16.02 -1.64
CA LEU A 68 7.52 14.96 -1.88
C LEU A 68 6.62 14.70 -0.67
N ASN A 69 7.20 14.70 0.53
CA ASN A 69 6.49 14.47 1.78
C ASN A 69 7.20 15.18 2.95
N PRO A 70 6.64 16.28 3.47
CA PRO A 70 7.24 17.03 4.58
C PRO A 70 7.20 16.26 5.92
N LEU A 71 6.48 15.14 6.01
CA LEU A 71 6.55 14.24 7.17
C LEU A 71 7.77 13.31 7.12
N HIS A 72 8.54 13.30 6.03
CA HIS A 72 9.74 12.47 5.87
C HIS A 72 9.46 10.97 6.04
N PHE A 73 8.29 10.50 5.60
CA PHE A 73 7.92 9.09 5.67
C PHE A 73 7.77 8.47 4.29
N VAL A 74 8.15 7.20 4.19
CA VAL A 74 7.83 6.32 3.06
C VAL A 74 6.61 5.46 3.42
N PRO A 75 5.76 5.07 2.45
CA PRO A 75 5.91 5.31 1.01
C PRO A 75 5.41 6.67 0.53
N VAL A 76 5.89 7.08 -0.64
CA VAL A 76 5.28 8.14 -1.47
C VAL A 76 5.08 7.59 -2.87
N LEU A 77 3.86 7.71 -3.40
CA LEU A 77 3.53 7.38 -4.77
C LEU A 77 3.46 8.66 -5.60
N VAL A 78 4.20 8.68 -6.71
CA VAL A 78 4.07 9.69 -7.75
C VAL A 78 3.39 9.04 -8.96
N ASP A 79 2.34 9.68 -9.45
CA ASP A 79 1.54 9.22 -10.58
C ASP A 79 1.29 10.39 -11.55
N GLY A 80 2.24 10.59 -12.46
CA GLY A 80 2.29 11.80 -13.29
C GLY A 80 2.52 13.02 -12.41
N ASP A 81 1.58 13.97 -12.44
CA ASP A 81 1.63 15.20 -11.65
C ASP A 81 1.04 15.05 -10.23
N VAL A 82 0.48 13.88 -9.90
CA VAL A 82 -0.11 13.63 -8.58
C VAL A 82 0.91 12.98 -7.66
N VAL A 83 1.12 13.58 -6.49
CA VAL A 83 1.94 13.02 -5.42
C VAL A 83 1.03 12.66 -4.25
N VAL A 84 1.07 11.40 -3.81
CA VAL A 84 0.29 10.89 -2.68
C VAL A 84 1.25 10.23 -1.68
N SER A 85 1.31 10.76 -0.46
CA SER A 85 1.93 10.13 0.70
C SER A 85 0.86 9.45 1.57
N ASP A 86 1.30 8.66 2.56
CA ASP A 86 0.45 7.81 3.41
C ASP A 86 -0.04 6.53 2.70
N SER A 87 0.32 5.36 3.25
CA SER A 87 0.01 4.09 2.60
C SER A 87 -1.50 3.84 2.45
N TYR A 88 -2.33 4.27 3.40
CA TYR A 88 -3.77 4.05 3.34
C TYR A 88 -4.42 4.96 2.31
N ALA A 89 -4.01 6.24 2.26
CA ALA A 89 -4.46 7.18 1.22
C ALA A 89 -4.05 6.71 -0.19
N ILE A 90 -2.82 6.22 -0.37
CA ILE A 90 -2.35 5.65 -1.64
C ILE A 90 -3.20 4.46 -2.07
N LEU A 91 -3.56 3.56 -1.14
CA LEU A 91 -4.39 2.40 -1.45
C LEU A 91 -5.78 2.80 -1.94
N LEU A 92 -6.42 3.80 -1.31
CA LEU A 92 -7.71 4.33 -1.75
C LEU A 92 -7.61 5.03 -3.10
N TYR A 93 -6.56 5.84 -3.31
CA TYR A 93 -6.29 6.48 -4.59
C TYR A 93 -6.16 5.46 -5.73
N LEU A 94 -5.38 4.40 -5.51
CA LEU A 94 -5.20 3.34 -6.50
C LEU A 94 -6.51 2.61 -6.80
N GLU A 95 -7.36 2.42 -5.80
CA GLU A 95 -8.66 1.78 -5.97
C GLU A 95 -9.62 2.61 -6.82
N GLU A 96 -9.62 3.93 -6.66
CA GLU A 96 -10.46 4.85 -7.44
C GLU A 96 -9.92 5.07 -8.86
N LYS A 97 -8.61 5.29 -9.01
CA LYS A 97 -8.01 5.61 -10.31
C LYS A 97 -7.82 4.38 -11.22
N TYR A 98 -7.54 3.21 -10.64
CA TYR A 98 -7.30 1.97 -11.37
C TYR A 98 -8.34 0.91 -10.96
N PRO A 99 -9.61 1.04 -11.40
CA PRO A 99 -10.70 0.18 -10.91
C PRO A 99 -10.58 -1.29 -11.35
N GLN A 100 -9.71 -1.61 -12.32
CA GLN A 100 -9.45 -2.99 -12.71
C GLN A 100 -8.77 -3.75 -11.56
N ARG A 101 -9.20 -5.00 -11.32
CA ARG A 101 -8.73 -5.82 -10.20
C ARG A 101 -8.90 -5.08 -8.87
N ALA A 102 -10.15 -4.79 -8.54
CA ALA A 102 -10.54 -4.11 -7.31
C ALA A 102 -9.96 -4.83 -6.08
N LEU A 103 -9.41 -4.06 -5.15
CA LEU A 103 -8.92 -4.53 -3.86
C LEU A 103 -9.90 -4.18 -2.74
N LEU A 104 -11.08 -3.65 -3.06
CA LEU A 104 -12.20 -3.54 -2.13
C LEU A 104 -13.45 -4.19 -2.72
N PRO A 105 -14.32 -4.77 -1.87
CA PRO A 105 -15.64 -5.21 -2.30
C PRO A 105 -16.42 -4.03 -2.90
N ALA A 106 -16.95 -4.22 -4.10
CA ALA A 106 -17.70 -3.18 -4.82
C ALA A 106 -19.22 -3.27 -4.58
N ALA A 107 -19.76 -4.47 -4.34
CA ALA A 107 -21.19 -4.71 -4.31
C ALA A 107 -21.84 -4.54 -2.93
N ASP A 108 -21.11 -4.83 -1.85
CA ASP A 108 -21.64 -4.79 -0.47
C ASP A 108 -20.97 -3.67 0.35
N PRO A 109 -21.71 -2.59 0.69
CA PRO A 109 -21.22 -1.53 1.56
C PRO A 109 -20.78 -2.03 2.94
N GLN A 110 -21.39 -3.08 3.50
CA GLN A 110 -21.00 -3.61 4.82
C GLN A 110 -19.64 -4.31 4.75
N GLN A 111 -19.46 -5.21 3.78
CA GLN A 111 -18.17 -5.85 3.55
C GLN A 111 -17.07 -4.85 3.19
N ARG A 112 -17.39 -3.80 2.42
CA ARG A 112 -16.46 -2.71 2.14
C ARG A 112 -16.06 -1.96 3.41
N ALA A 113 -17.04 -1.61 4.27
CA ALA A 113 -16.78 -0.94 5.53
C ALA A 113 -15.90 -1.78 6.46
N LEU A 114 -16.13 -3.10 6.53
CA LEU A 114 -15.30 -4.03 7.30
C LEU A 114 -13.84 -4.03 6.82
N ASN A 115 -13.61 -4.08 5.50
CA ASN A 115 -12.27 -4.05 4.92
C ASN A 115 -11.54 -2.74 5.25
N LEU A 116 -12.22 -1.60 5.09
CA LEU A 116 -11.69 -0.29 5.42
C LEU A 116 -11.39 -0.17 6.93
N GLN A 117 -12.29 -0.68 7.78
CA GLN A 117 -12.11 -0.68 9.23
C GLN A 117 -10.89 -1.50 9.65
N ALA A 118 -10.75 -2.73 9.15
CA ALA A 118 -9.60 -3.58 9.45
C ALA A 118 -8.30 -2.95 8.96
N ALA A 119 -8.26 -2.44 7.72
CA ALA A 119 -7.08 -1.76 7.17
C ALA A 119 -6.74 -0.48 7.96
N SER A 120 -7.74 0.26 8.43
CA SER A 120 -7.56 1.46 9.28
C SER A 120 -7.04 1.12 10.67
N ILE A 121 -7.43 0.00 11.28
CA ILE A 121 -6.88 -0.45 12.58
C ILE A 121 -5.37 -0.66 12.45
N ILE A 122 -4.95 -1.36 11.39
CA ILE A 122 -3.51 -1.60 11.15
C ILE A 122 -2.79 -0.29 10.84
N SER A 123 -3.37 0.55 9.97
CA SER A 123 -2.72 1.76 9.45
C SER A 123 -2.64 2.89 10.47
N SER A 124 -3.71 3.12 11.24
CA SER A 124 -3.84 4.29 12.11
C SER A 124 -3.68 3.95 13.59
N SER A 125 -4.01 2.73 14.01
CA SER A 125 -4.01 2.35 15.43
C SER A 125 -2.86 1.42 15.83
N MET A 126 -2.23 0.73 14.88
CA MET A 126 -1.07 -0.15 15.16
C MET A 126 0.23 0.45 14.65
N GLN A 127 0.32 0.74 13.34
CA GLN A 127 1.59 1.10 12.70
C GLN A 127 2.29 2.33 13.31
N PRO A 128 1.59 3.43 13.62
CA PRO A 128 2.24 4.61 14.20
C PRO A 128 2.87 4.33 15.56
N LEU A 129 2.33 3.37 16.32
CA LEU A 129 2.79 3.04 17.67
C LEU A 129 4.07 2.18 17.67
N HIS A 130 4.45 1.60 16.54
CA HIS A 130 5.72 0.90 16.37
C HIS A 130 6.56 1.49 15.23
N MET A 131 6.29 2.75 14.86
CA MET A 131 7.10 3.50 13.91
C MET A 131 8.52 3.75 14.46
N LEU A 132 9.54 3.65 13.59
CA LEU A 132 10.95 3.73 13.98
C LEU A 132 11.32 4.98 14.80
N SER A 133 10.80 6.16 14.43
CA SER A 133 11.08 7.41 15.16
C SER A 133 10.53 7.39 16.58
N LEU A 134 9.32 6.85 16.78
CA LEU A 134 8.74 6.69 18.10
C LEU A 134 9.50 5.63 18.92
N LEU A 135 9.85 4.49 18.31
CA LEU A 135 10.58 3.44 19.00
C LEU A 135 11.97 3.88 19.43
N LYS A 136 12.66 4.68 18.59
CA LYS A 136 13.94 5.30 18.95
C LYS A 136 13.77 6.27 20.12
N TYR A 137 12.74 7.12 20.08
CA TYR A 137 12.45 8.03 21.19
C TYR A 137 12.22 7.29 22.51
N ILE A 138 11.45 6.20 22.49
CA ILE A 138 11.19 5.40 23.70
C ILE A 138 12.47 4.76 24.21
N GLU A 139 13.28 4.15 23.33
CA GLU A 139 14.55 3.54 23.71
C GLU A 139 15.53 4.57 24.29
N ASP A 140 15.66 5.73 23.66
CA ASP A 140 16.55 6.81 24.12
C ASP A 140 16.13 7.38 25.49
N LYS A 141 14.83 7.35 25.83
CA LYS A 141 14.29 7.91 27.08
C LYS A 141 14.11 6.91 28.20
N PHE A 142 13.76 5.67 27.88
CA PHE A 142 13.31 4.67 28.85
C PHE A 142 14.05 3.33 28.73
N GLY A 143 14.89 3.16 27.69
CA GLY A 143 15.69 1.96 27.48
C GLY A 143 15.03 0.92 26.56
N PRO A 144 15.81 -0.09 26.13
CA PRO A 144 15.37 -1.08 25.15
C PRO A 144 14.26 -2.01 25.66
N ASP A 145 14.23 -2.29 26.98
CA ASP A 145 13.19 -3.15 27.57
C ASP A 145 11.80 -2.49 27.50
N GLU A 146 11.71 -1.19 27.79
CA GLU A 146 10.46 -0.44 27.69
C GLU A 146 10.01 -0.32 26.22
N ARG A 147 10.95 -0.11 25.29
CA ARG A 147 10.65 -0.15 23.85
C ARG A 147 10.02 -1.49 23.45
N LEU A 148 10.59 -2.60 23.90
CA LEU A 148 10.09 -3.95 23.58
C LEU A 148 8.69 -4.16 24.15
N LEU A 149 8.48 -3.85 25.43
CA LEU A 149 7.18 -3.97 26.09
C LEU A 149 6.12 -3.11 25.41
N TRP A 150 6.47 -1.88 25.04
CA TRP A 150 5.60 -0.97 24.31
C TRP A 150 5.14 -1.58 22.98
N VAL A 151 6.08 -2.09 22.18
CA VAL A 151 5.78 -2.71 20.88
C VAL A 151 4.85 -3.91 21.06
N GLN A 152 5.19 -4.82 21.96
CA GLN A 152 4.41 -6.04 22.21
C GLN A 152 2.97 -5.71 22.62
N THR A 153 2.80 -4.82 23.62
CA THR A 153 1.49 -4.43 24.13
C THR A 153 0.58 -3.87 23.05
N HIS A 154 1.09 -2.98 22.20
CA HIS A 154 0.28 -2.32 21.17
C HIS A 154 0.01 -3.22 19.97
N ILE A 155 0.96 -4.07 19.60
CA ILE A 155 0.75 -5.09 18.56
C ILE A 155 -0.31 -6.10 19.02
N GLU A 156 -0.18 -6.65 20.23
CA GLU A 156 -1.15 -7.59 20.80
C GLU A 156 -2.55 -6.99 20.87
N LYS A 157 -2.67 -5.77 21.39
CA LYS A 157 -3.97 -5.06 21.45
C LYS A 157 -4.60 -4.91 20.06
N GLY A 158 -3.81 -4.58 19.05
CA GLY A 158 -4.27 -4.44 17.67
C GLY A 158 -4.75 -5.76 17.09
N PHE A 159 -3.96 -6.83 17.24
CA PHE A 159 -4.35 -8.16 16.76
C PHE A 159 -5.57 -8.72 17.50
N LEU A 160 -5.69 -8.50 18.81
CA LEU A 160 -6.90 -8.89 19.56
C LEU A 160 -8.15 -8.15 19.07
N ALA A 161 -8.03 -6.90 18.64
CA ALA A 161 -9.14 -6.15 18.06
C ALA A 161 -9.51 -6.70 16.68
N LEU A 162 -8.52 -7.00 15.83
CA LEU A 162 -8.74 -7.60 14.51
C LEU A 162 -9.37 -9.00 14.61
N GLU A 163 -8.87 -9.84 15.52
CA GLU A 163 -9.42 -11.18 15.77
C GLU A 163 -10.90 -11.10 16.12
N LYS A 164 -11.28 -10.23 17.06
CA LYS A 164 -12.69 -10.04 17.44
C LYS A 164 -13.53 -9.48 16.30
N LEU A 165 -12.97 -8.61 15.48
CA LEU A 165 -13.66 -8.02 14.34
C LEU A 165 -13.93 -9.04 13.24
N LEU A 166 -13.02 -10.00 13.06
CA LEU A 166 -13.03 -10.95 11.95
C LEU A 166 -13.48 -12.37 12.34
N ILE A 167 -13.79 -12.62 13.62
CA ILE A 167 -14.08 -13.96 14.15
C ILE A 167 -15.22 -14.68 13.41
N ASP A 168 -16.22 -13.93 12.97
CA ASP A 168 -17.39 -14.48 12.25
C ASP A 168 -17.14 -14.61 10.72
N PHE A 169 -15.98 -14.16 10.23
CA PHE A 169 -15.58 -14.19 8.84
C PHE A 169 -14.58 -15.33 8.59
N ALA A 170 -15.03 -16.56 8.84
CA ALA A 170 -14.25 -17.76 8.52
C ALA A 170 -14.29 -18.05 7.01
N ALA A 171 -13.42 -17.38 6.26
CA ALA A 171 -13.26 -17.54 4.82
C ALA A 171 -11.80 -17.84 4.45
N LYS A 172 -11.52 -18.03 3.16
CA LYS A 172 -10.15 -18.26 2.67
C LYS A 172 -9.20 -17.08 2.96
N TYR A 173 -9.72 -15.86 3.00
CA TYR A 173 -9.01 -14.63 3.34
C TYR A 173 -9.75 -13.85 4.44
N ALA A 174 -9.12 -12.81 4.98
CA ALA A 174 -9.58 -12.05 6.14
C ALA A 174 -11.05 -11.56 6.07
N THR A 175 -11.56 -11.30 4.87
CA THR A 175 -12.90 -10.74 4.66
C THR A 175 -13.68 -11.42 3.54
N GLY A 176 -13.30 -12.65 3.12
CA GLY A 176 -14.01 -13.40 2.09
C GLY A 176 -13.13 -14.36 1.27
N GLU A 177 -13.59 -14.67 0.06
CA GLU A 177 -12.95 -15.63 -0.86
C GLU A 177 -11.88 -15.01 -1.79
N ASP A 178 -11.79 -13.67 -1.80
CA ASP A 178 -10.85 -12.90 -2.61
C ASP A 178 -9.87 -12.11 -1.75
N VAL A 179 -8.74 -11.72 -2.33
CA VAL A 179 -7.75 -10.84 -1.69
C VAL A 179 -8.22 -9.39 -1.78
N TYR A 180 -8.43 -8.77 -0.62
CA TYR A 180 -8.79 -7.36 -0.49
C TYR A 180 -7.71 -6.57 0.26
N MET A 181 -7.92 -5.26 0.43
CA MET A 181 -6.99 -4.27 1.01
C MET A 181 -6.54 -4.57 2.45
N VAL A 182 -7.17 -5.53 3.13
CA VAL A 182 -6.71 -6.03 4.43
C VAL A 182 -5.47 -6.91 4.21
N ILE A 183 -4.31 -6.25 4.13
CA ILE A 183 -2.95 -6.82 4.00
C ILE A 183 -1.94 -6.05 4.86
#